data_AF-A0A1B2J8L4-F1
#
_entry.id   AF-A0A1B2J8L4-F1
#
_cell.length_a   1.000
_cell.length_b   1.000
_cell.length_c   1.000
_cell.angle_alpha   90.00
_cell.angle_beta   90.00
_cell.angle_gamma   90.00
#
_symmetry.space_group_name_H-M   'P 1'
#
loop_
_entity.id
_entity.type
_entity.pdbx_description
1 polymer ?
#
loop_
_entity_poly.entity_id
_entity_poly.type
_entity_poly.pdbx_seq_one_letter_code
_entity_poly.pdbx_strand_id
1 'polypeptide(L)'
;MTLYKLTKGTTSRIIESSAFNVSIKRNLANRDFILHADLIQLYQYSQASEPLLNMLKGSYMIDLCKIRYHNKILQRLPKTDMFLETMKELRVKQLDREYALLVNSTSCSDHSELSFSEMQKSIKHQTTTIFNIIVSVLSVAFAAWYWSEHSKYVNNKVFRTTLSLLLALLVLVAEVVVYNSYLHKIEEAKLKEKKKKEIKRVIRSTVIS
;
A
#
# COMPACT_ATOMS: atom_id res chain seq x y z
N MET A 1 -15.06 -22.70 -3.00
CA MET A 1 -15.05 -24.13 -2.62
C MET A 1 -14.19 -24.24 -1.37
N THR A 2 -14.76 -24.56 -0.21
CA THR A 2 -14.04 -24.61 1.08
C THR A 2 -13.54 -26.03 1.34
N LEU A 3 -12.28 -26.15 1.71
CA LEU A 3 -11.64 -27.42 2.07
C LEU A 3 -11.17 -27.36 3.51
N TYR A 4 -11.38 -28.46 4.23
CA TYR A 4 -10.92 -28.63 5.60
C TYR A 4 -9.82 -29.67 5.63
N LYS A 5 -8.64 -29.31 6.15
CA LYS A 5 -7.59 -30.29 6.39
C LYS A 5 -7.75 -30.85 7.79
N LEU A 6 -7.72 -32.17 7.90
CA LEU A 6 -7.97 -32.83 9.17
C LEU A 6 -6.73 -33.52 9.71
N THR A 7 -6.74 -33.72 11.01
CA THR A 7 -5.73 -34.49 11.73
C THR A 7 -6.01 -35.98 11.53
N LYS A 8 -5.08 -36.71 10.90
CA LYS A 8 -5.26 -38.10 10.44
C LYS A 8 -5.70 -39.10 11.52
N GLY A 9 -5.36 -38.83 12.78
CA GLY A 9 -5.64 -39.75 13.90
C GLY A 9 -7.05 -39.65 14.50
N THR A 10 -7.70 -38.49 14.45
CA THR A 10 -9.04 -38.32 15.03
C THR A 10 -10.14 -38.61 14.02
N THR A 11 -9.89 -38.36 12.74
CA THR A 11 -10.85 -38.59 11.65
C THR A 11 -11.14 -40.06 11.42
N SER A 12 -10.12 -40.92 11.40
CA SER A 12 -10.27 -42.36 11.19
C SER A 12 -11.21 -42.99 12.22
N ARG A 13 -11.03 -42.65 13.51
CA ARG A 13 -11.89 -43.13 14.60
C ARG A 13 -13.35 -42.69 14.46
N ILE A 14 -13.57 -41.43 14.07
CA ILE A 14 -14.92 -40.89 13.92
C ILE A 14 -15.61 -41.48 12.69
N ILE A 15 -14.88 -41.57 11.57
CA ILE A 15 -15.33 -42.23 10.33
C ILE A 15 -15.66 -43.71 10.58
N GLU A 16 -14.93 -44.36 11.50
CA GLU A 16 -15.21 -45.72 11.93
C GLU A 16 -16.50 -45.85 12.72
N SER A 17 -16.76 -44.92 13.65
CA SER A 17 -17.94 -44.88 14.51
C SER A 17 -19.23 -44.38 13.82
N SER A 18 -19.11 -43.64 12.71
CA SER A 18 -20.23 -43.07 11.98
C SER A 18 -20.93 -44.07 11.05
N ALA A 19 -22.26 -44.04 11.02
CA ALA A 19 -23.11 -44.93 10.23
C ALA A 19 -23.18 -44.54 8.73
N PHE A 20 -22.05 -44.63 8.02
CA PHE A 20 -21.97 -44.31 6.59
C PHE A 20 -22.11 -45.51 5.66
N ASN A 21 -22.43 -45.22 4.39
CA ASN A 21 -22.23 -46.14 3.28
C ASN A 21 -20.73 -46.46 3.10
N VAL A 22 -20.39 -47.75 2.99
CA VAL A 22 -19.01 -48.28 2.91
C VAL A 22 -18.16 -47.60 1.82
N SER A 23 -18.79 -47.17 0.73
CA SER A 23 -18.13 -46.53 -0.42
C SER A 23 -17.65 -45.10 -0.13
N ILE A 24 -18.40 -44.35 0.68
CA ILE A 24 -18.06 -42.97 1.07
C ILE A 24 -16.94 -43.02 2.11
N LYS A 25 -17.02 -43.94 3.08
CA LYS A 25 -16.00 -44.20 4.09
C LYS A 25 -14.62 -44.48 3.48
N ARG A 26 -14.54 -45.29 2.42
CA ARG A 26 -13.29 -45.56 1.69
C ARG A 26 -12.73 -44.31 0.99
N ASN A 27 -13.58 -43.48 0.42
CA ASN A 27 -13.15 -42.24 -0.23
C ASN A 27 -12.65 -41.19 0.75
N LEU A 28 -13.25 -41.09 1.94
CA LEU A 28 -12.77 -40.18 2.99
C LEU A 28 -11.51 -40.69 3.68
N ALA A 29 -11.35 -42.00 3.88
CA ALA A 29 -10.14 -42.57 4.47
C ALA A 29 -8.89 -42.33 3.61
N ASN A 30 -9.05 -42.30 2.29
CA ASN A 30 -7.95 -42.09 1.34
C ASN A 30 -7.57 -40.62 1.12
N ARG A 31 -8.37 -39.66 1.62
CA ARG A 31 -8.16 -38.23 1.38
C ARG A 31 -7.81 -37.50 2.68
N ASP A 32 -6.75 -36.70 2.64
CA ASP A 32 -6.32 -35.87 3.79
C ASP A 32 -7.20 -34.61 3.99
N PHE A 33 -8.25 -34.43 3.18
CA PHE A 33 -9.11 -33.25 3.17
C PHE A 33 -10.59 -33.64 3.02
N ILE A 34 -11.47 -32.90 3.69
CA ILE A 34 -12.94 -33.02 3.55
C ILE A 34 -13.49 -31.77 2.88
N LEU A 35 -14.38 -31.97 1.91
CA LEU A 35 -15.17 -30.93 1.27
C LEU A 35 -16.33 -30.51 2.16
N HIS A 36 -16.76 -29.26 2.04
CA HIS A 36 -17.90 -28.77 2.81
C HIS A 36 -19.20 -29.56 2.56
N ALA A 37 -19.44 -30.04 1.34
CA ALA A 37 -20.60 -30.89 1.02
C ALA A 37 -20.57 -32.23 1.77
N ASP A 38 -19.41 -32.88 1.84
CA ASP A 38 -19.22 -34.14 2.55
C ASP A 38 -19.33 -33.94 4.07
N LEU A 39 -18.94 -32.77 4.58
CA LEU A 39 -19.11 -32.39 5.98
C LEU A 39 -20.59 -32.26 6.37
N ILE A 40 -21.41 -31.67 5.49
CA ILE A 40 -22.86 -31.56 5.71
C ILE A 40 -23.50 -32.94 5.75
N GLN A 41 -23.09 -33.85 4.86
CA GLN A 41 -23.54 -35.24 4.91
C GLN A 41 -23.11 -35.91 6.23
N LEU A 42 -21.87 -35.69 6.68
CA LEU A 42 -21.41 -36.23 7.97
C LEU A 42 -22.30 -35.76 9.12
N TYR A 43 -22.61 -34.47 9.18
CA TYR A 43 -23.49 -33.91 10.20
C TYR A 43 -24.90 -34.52 10.17
N GLN A 44 -25.46 -34.75 8.98
CA GLN A 44 -26.80 -35.33 8.84
C GLN A 44 -26.87 -36.79 9.30
N TYR A 45 -25.83 -37.58 9.06
CA TYR A 45 -25.78 -39.00 9.44
C TYR A 45 -25.26 -39.22 10.86
N SER A 46 -24.38 -38.35 11.37
CA SER A 46 -23.89 -38.41 12.75
C SER A 46 -24.85 -37.65 13.67
N GLN A 47 -25.85 -38.35 14.21
CA GLN A 47 -26.81 -37.77 15.17
C GLN A 47 -26.14 -37.18 16.44
N ALA A 48 -24.87 -37.47 16.70
CA ALA A 48 -24.08 -36.93 17.81
C ALA A 48 -23.18 -35.76 17.36
N SER A 49 -23.43 -34.57 17.91
CA SER A 49 -22.70 -33.32 17.62
C SER A 49 -21.29 -33.27 18.22
N GLU A 50 -21.09 -33.89 19.39
CA GLU A 50 -19.85 -33.90 20.18
C GLU A 50 -18.59 -34.39 19.43
N PRO A 51 -18.57 -35.58 18.77
CA PRO A 51 -17.38 -36.06 18.09
C PRO A 51 -17.01 -35.24 16.86
N LEU A 52 -18.00 -34.76 16.09
CA LEU A 52 -17.78 -33.91 14.92
C LEU A 52 -17.23 -32.54 15.33
N LEU A 53 -17.72 -31.96 16.44
CA LEU A 53 -17.25 -30.68 16.92
C LEU A 53 -15.79 -30.75 17.39
N ASN A 54 -15.42 -31.83 18.08
CA ASN A 54 -14.03 -32.09 18.47
C ASN A 54 -13.11 -32.28 17.26
N MET A 55 -13.61 -32.88 16.18
CA MET A 55 -12.90 -32.99 14.91
C MET A 55 -12.69 -31.62 14.26
N LEU A 56 -13.74 -30.78 14.23
CA LEU A 56 -13.69 -29.46 13.63
C LEU A 56 -12.74 -28.51 14.37
N LYS A 57 -12.73 -28.58 15.71
CA LYS A 57 -11.86 -27.77 16.58
C LYS A 57 -10.37 -27.99 16.29
N GLY A 58 -10.00 -29.18 15.82
CA GLY A 58 -8.63 -29.52 15.40
C GLY A 58 -8.35 -29.35 13.90
N SER A 59 -9.34 -28.94 13.11
CA SER A 59 -9.20 -28.74 11.66
C SER A 59 -8.95 -27.28 11.35
N TYR A 60 -8.11 -27.01 10.35
CA TYR A 60 -7.95 -25.65 9.82
C TYR A 60 -8.51 -25.58 8.41
N MET A 61 -9.15 -24.45 8.11
CA MET A 61 -9.65 -24.17 6.77
C MET A 61 -8.48 -23.91 5.82
N ILE A 62 -8.47 -24.63 4.71
CA ILE A 62 -7.61 -24.30 3.58
C ILE A 62 -8.38 -23.35 2.68
N ASP A 63 -7.93 -22.10 2.66
CA ASP A 63 -8.37 -21.14 1.66
C ASP A 63 -7.70 -21.46 0.31
N LEU A 64 -8.44 -22.16 -0.55
CA LEU A 64 -8.02 -22.47 -1.92
C LEU A 64 -7.70 -21.21 -2.73
N CYS A 65 -8.28 -20.06 -2.38
CA CYS A 65 -7.99 -18.81 -3.06
C CYS A 65 -6.50 -18.45 -2.90
N LYS A 66 -5.94 -18.65 -1.70
CA LYS A 66 -4.53 -18.39 -1.37
C LYS A 66 -3.55 -19.26 -2.16
N ILE A 67 -3.91 -20.52 -2.42
CA ILE A 67 -3.09 -21.46 -3.22
C ILE A 67 -3.07 -21.03 -4.70
N ARG A 68 -4.22 -20.58 -5.24
CA ARG A 68 -4.31 -20.11 -6.63
C ARG A 68 -3.47 -18.85 -6.87
N TYR A 69 -3.38 -17.93 -5.91
CA TYR A 69 -2.46 -16.78 -6.00
C TYR A 69 -1.00 -17.20 -6.02
N HIS A 70 -0.62 -18.23 -5.25
CA HIS A 70 0.78 -18.65 -5.16
C HIS A 70 1.26 -19.35 -6.44
N ASN A 71 0.37 -20.02 -7.17
CA ASN A 71 0.73 -20.75 -8.39
C ASN A 71 0.86 -19.83 -9.63
N LYS A 72 0.30 -18.62 -9.60
CA LYS A 72 0.48 -17.62 -10.66
C LYS A 72 1.92 -17.07 -10.71
N ILE A 73 2.70 -17.26 -9.64
CA ILE A 73 4.07 -16.74 -9.49
C ILE A 73 5.09 -17.57 -10.28
N LEU A 74 4.74 -18.78 -10.76
CA LEU A 74 5.71 -19.72 -11.34
C LEU A 74 5.71 -19.85 -12.86
N GLN A 75 4.78 -19.21 -13.57
CA GLN A 75 4.94 -19.04 -15.03
C GLN A 75 5.78 -17.79 -15.30
N ARG A 76 7.08 -17.85 -15.00
CA ARG A 76 8.04 -16.93 -15.61
C ARG A 76 8.12 -17.31 -17.08
N LEU A 77 7.24 -16.74 -17.90
CA LEU A 77 7.39 -16.75 -19.35
C LEU A 77 8.85 -16.36 -19.67
N PRO A 78 9.51 -17.06 -20.61
CA PRO A 78 10.86 -16.68 -21.03
C PRO A 78 10.82 -15.21 -21.43
N LYS A 79 11.75 -14.45 -20.86
CA LYS A 79 11.80 -13.00 -21.04
C LYS A 79 11.93 -12.71 -22.54
N THR A 80 10.96 -11.99 -23.11
CA THR A 80 10.98 -11.65 -24.54
C THR A 80 12.24 -10.85 -24.89
N ASP A 81 12.74 -11.02 -26.12
CA ASP A 81 14.00 -10.39 -26.55
C ASP A 81 13.92 -8.85 -26.50
N MET A 82 12.82 -8.29 -26.99
CA MET A 82 12.52 -6.85 -26.88
C MET A 82 12.56 -6.33 -25.43
N PHE A 83 12.12 -7.14 -24.46
CA PHE A 83 12.18 -6.76 -23.05
C PHE A 83 13.59 -6.93 -22.45
N LEU A 84 14.43 -7.80 -23.01
CA LEU A 84 15.85 -7.89 -22.66
C LEU A 84 16.61 -6.66 -23.15
N GLU A 85 16.37 -6.23 -24.39
CA GLU A 85 16.95 -5.02 -24.98
C GLU A 85 16.57 -3.77 -24.19
N THR A 86 15.28 -3.59 -23.90
CA THR A 86 14.79 -2.48 -23.06
C THR A 86 15.49 -2.46 -21.70
N MET A 87 15.73 -3.63 -21.11
CA MET A 87 16.42 -3.75 -19.82
C MET A 87 17.93 -3.53 -19.91
N LYS A 88 18.56 -3.73 -21.08
CA LYS A 88 19.96 -3.32 -21.31
C LYS A 88 20.03 -1.79 -21.39
N GLU A 89 19.14 -1.18 -22.16
CA GLU A 89 19.07 0.28 -22.32
C GLU A 89 18.81 1.00 -20.99
N LEU A 90 17.84 0.52 -20.20
CA LEU A 90 17.53 1.12 -18.90
C LEU A 90 18.70 1.03 -17.91
N ARG A 91 19.49 -0.06 -17.95
CA ARG A 91 20.69 -0.18 -17.11
C ARG A 91 21.79 0.78 -17.52
N VAL A 92 22.03 0.96 -18.82
CA VAL A 92 22.97 1.96 -19.32
C VAL A 92 22.53 3.35 -18.89
N LYS A 93 21.26 3.70 -19.08
CA LYS A 93 20.68 4.97 -18.61
C LYS A 93 20.81 5.19 -17.10
N GLN A 94 20.73 4.13 -16.29
CA GLN A 94 20.94 4.22 -14.84
C GLN A 94 22.41 4.46 -14.51
N LEU A 95 23.32 3.71 -15.14
CA LEU A 95 24.76 3.89 -14.98
C LEU A 95 25.19 5.30 -15.39
N ASP A 96 24.70 5.82 -16.52
CA ASP A 96 25.02 7.18 -16.99
C ASP A 96 24.59 8.23 -15.95
N ARG A 97 23.45 8.04 -15.29
CA ARG A 97 22.99 8.92 -14.21
C ARG A 97 23.90 8.82 -12.98
N GLU A 98 24.29 7.61 -12.59
CA GLU A 98 25.22 7.41 -11.47
C GLU A 98 26.59 8.03 -11.76
N TYR A 99 27.12 7.86 -12.97
CA TYR A 99 28.35 8.51 -13.42
C TYR A 99 28.23 10.03 -13.39
N ALA A 100 27.12 10.59 -13.91
CA ALA A 100 26.89 12.03 -13.86
C ALA A 100 26.86 12.57 -12.42
N LEU A 101 26.24 11.82 -11.49
CA LEU A 101 26.25 12.16 -10.06
C LEU A 101 27.65 12.10 -9.45
N LEU A 102 28.43 11.07 -9.76
CA LEU A 102 29.81 10.92 -9.25
C LEU A 102 30.73 12.02 -9.81
N VAL A 103 30.65 12.31 -11.11
CA VAL A 103 31.40 13.39 -11.75
C VAL A 103 31.02 14.74 -11.14
N ASN A 104 29.72 15.04 -11.03
CA ASN A 104 29.23 16.27 -10.41
C ASN A 104 29.66 16.39 -8.93
N SER A 105 29.61 15.30 -8.16
CA SER A 105 30.08 15.27 -6.77
C SER A 105 31.60 15.45 -6.64
N THR A 106 32.37 15.01 -7.64
CA THR A 106 33.83 15.19 -7.66
C THR A 106 34.21 16.62 -8.07
N SER A 107 33.38 17.28 -8.89
CA SER A 107 33.53 18.70 -9.25
C SER A 107 33.15 19.69 -8.14
N CYS A 108 32.82 19.23 -6.93
CA CYS A 108 32.60 20.09 -5.77
C CYS A 108 33.92 20.61 -5.18
N SER A 109 34.64 21.36 -6.01
CA SER A 109 35.52 22.45 -5.59
C SER A 109 35.23 23.75 -6.36
N ASP A 110 34.10 23.86 -7.09
CA ASP A 110 33.62 25.14 -7.61
C ASP A 110 32.08 25.18 -7.74
N HIS A 111 31.47 25.95 -6.82
CA HIS A 111 30.27 26.78 -6.95
C HIS A 111 28.95 26.24 -7.60
N SER A 112 28.01 25.89 -6.70
CA SER A 112 26.63 26.43 -6.62
C SER A 112 25.60 26.33 -7.78
N GLU A 113 25.84 25.62 -8.88
CA GLU A 113 24.87 25.62 -10.01
C GLU A 113 24.06 24.31 -10.20
N LEU A 114 24.56 23.16 -9.73
CA LEU A 114 23.97 21.86 -10.14
C LEU A 114 22.83 21.31 -9.27
N SER A 115 22.44 22.03 -8.21
CA SER A 115 21.22 21.74 -7.44
C SER A 115 19.97 22.43 -8.01
N PHE A 116 20.01 23.10 -9.18
CA PHE A 116 18.85 23.83 -9.69
C PHE A 116 17.90 22.95 -10.54
N SER A 117 18.41 21.92 -11.23
CA SER A 117 17.62 21.05 -12.13
C SER A 117 16.75 20.02 -11.39
N GLU A 118 17.30 19.36 -10.35
CA GLU A 118 16.54 18.44 -9.49
C GLU A 118 15.58 19.19 -8.57
N MET A 119 15.98 20.39 -8.12
CA MET A 119 15.11 21.30 -7.38
C MET A 119 13.99 21.81 -8.29
N GLN A 120 14.22 22.14 -9.55
CA GLN A 120 13.15 22.55 -10.48
C GLN A 120 12.07 21.47 -10.69
N LYS A 121 12.44 20.18 -10.72
CA LYS A 121 11.44 19.09 -10.87
C LYS A 121 10.56 18.91 -9.64
N SER A 122 11.10 19.12 -8.44
CA SER A 122 10.35 19.09 -7.18
C SER A 122 9.59 20.40 -6.91
N ILE A 123 10.16 21.54 -7.32
CA ILE A 123 9.53 22.87 -7.29
C ILE A 123 8.30 22.88 -8.20
N LYS A 124 8.35 22.31 -9.41
CA LYS A 124 7.20 22.32 -10.35
C LYS A 124 5.93 21.69 -9.77
N HIS A 125 6.05 20.62 -9.00
CA HIS A 125 4.91 20.00 -8.32
C HIS A 125 4.46 20.81 -7.08
N GLN A 126 5.38 21.50 -6.40
CA GLN A 126 5.07 22.34 -5.25
C GLN A 126 4.48 23.70 -5.64
N THR A 127 4.81 24.23 -6.82
CA THR A 127 4.30 25.52 -7.32
C THR A 127 2.79 25.53 -7.50
N THR A 128 2.17 24.41 -7.91
CA THR A 128 0.71 24.33 -8.03
C THR A 128 0.03 24.44 -6.67
N THR A 129 0.62 23.88 -5.60
CA THR A 129 0.09 24.01 -4.24
C THR A 129 0.20 25.45 -3.73
N ILE A 130 1.34 26.10 -3.96
CA ILE A 130 1.55 27.50 -3.59
C ILE A 130 0.60 28.42 -4.36
N PHE A 131 0.38 28.16 -5.65
CA PHE A 131 -0.58 28.90 -6.45
C PHE A 131 -2.01 28.73 -5.94
N ASN A 132 -2.40 27.51 -5.56
CA ASN A 132 -3.73 27.24 -5.01
C ASN A 132 -3.98 28.00 -3.70
N ILE A 133 -2.96 28.08 -2.85
CA ILE A 133 -2.91 28.90 -1.61
C ILE A 133 -3.09 30.38 -1.94
N ILE A 134 -2.33 30.93 -2.89
CA ILE A 134 -2.48 32.35 -3.28
C ILE A 134 -3.89 32.67 -3.78
N VAL A 135 -4.49 31.76 -4.56
CA VAL A 135 -5.86 31.91 -5.06
C VAL A 135 -6.88 31.87 -3.92
N SER A 136 -6.71 31.03 -2.90
CA SER A 136 -7.60 31.01 -1.73
C SER A 136 -7.47 32.28 -0.89
N VAL A 137 -6.26 32.77 -0.61
CA VAL A 137 -6.08 34.03 0.14
C VAL A 137 -6.68 35.21 -0.60
N LEU A 138 -6.44 35.32 -1.92
CA LEU A 138 -6.99 36.40 -2.73
C LEU A 138 -8.52 36.37 -2.72
N SER A 139 -9.13 35.19 -2.88
CA SER A 139 -10.58 35.03 -2.83
C SER A 139 -11.18 35.53 -1.50
N VAL A 140 -10.57 35.14 -0.37
CA VAL A 140 -11.02 35.57 0.97
C VAL A 140 -10.77 37.07 1.18
N ALA A 141 -9.64 37.61 0.73
CA ALA A 141 -9.33 39.03 0.83
C ALA A 141 -10.32 39.88 0.01
N PHE A 142 -10.66 39.46 -1.22
CA PHE A 142 -11.67 40.11 -2.05
C PHE A 142 -13.06 40.00 -1.44
N ALA A 143 -13.44 38.84 -0.88
CA ALA A 143 -14.71 38.67 -0.18
C ALA A 143 -14.80 39.57 1.07
N ALA A 144 -13.73 39.67 1.85
CA ALA A 144 -13.66 40.54 3.02
C ALA A 144 -13.70 42.03 2.64
N TRP A 145 -13.04 42.42 1.54
CA TRP A 145 -13.11 43.77 0.99
C TRP A 145 -14.54 44.13 0.56
N TYR A 146 -15.18 43.26 -0.23
CA TYR A 146 -16.55 43.44 -0.70
C TYR A 146 -17.56 43.47 0.46
N TRP A 147 -17.38 42.61 1.46
CA TRP A 147 -18.19 42.63 2.69
C TRP A 147 -18.02 43.92 3.48
N SER A 148 -16.78 44.42 3.56
CA SER A 148 -16.47 45.71 4.20
C SER A 148 -17.06 46.90 3.44
N GLU A 149 -17.26 46.81 2.12
CA GLU A 149 -17.98 47.80 1.32
C GLU A 149 -19.49 47.82 1.57
N HIS A 150 -20.11 46.67 1.85
CA HIS A 150 -21.54 46.58 2.11
C HIS A 150 -21.94 47.06 3.52
N SER A 151 -21.02 47.03 4.48
CA SER A 151 -21.30 47.43 5.86
C SER A 151 -21.35 48.96 6.02
N LYS A 152 -22.56 49.53 6.03
CA LYS A 152 -22.85 50.96 6.30
C LYS A 152 -22.45 51.42 7.72
N TYR A 153 -21.98 50.53 8.59
CA TYR A 153 -21.74 50.80 10.02
C TYR A 153 -20.30 51.22 10.37
N VAL A 154 -19.36 51.10 9.43
CA VAL A 154 -17.95 51.39 9.69
C VAL A 154 -17.57 52.76 9.13
N ASN A 155 -17.86 53.82 9.90
CA ASN A 155 -17.71 55.22 9.48
C ASN A 155 -16.23 55.66 9.31
N ASN A 156 -15.26 54.79 9.62
CA ASN A 156 -13.83 55.09 9.58
C ASN A 156 -13.11 54.27 8.50
N LYS A 157 -12.64 54.92 7.43
CA LYS A 157 -11.91 54.30 6.31
C LYS A 157 -10.71 53.48 6.76
N VAL A 158 -10.01 53.93 7.81
CA VAL A 158 -8.81 53.28 8.34
C VAL A 158 -9.13 51.91 8.95
N PHE A 159 -10.23 51.79 9.71
CA PHE A 159 -10.58 50.53 10.36
C PHE A 159 -10.95 49.44 9.34
N ARG A 160 -11.58 49.85 8.22
CA ARG A 160 -11.97 48.95 7.13
C ARG A 160 -10.76 48.31 6.46
N THR A 161 -9.75 49.12 6.13
CA THR A 161 -8.52 48.64 5.49
C THR A 161 -7.64 47.84 6.44
N THR A 162 -7.52 48.25 7.71
CA THR A 162 -6.74 47.50 8.70
C THR A 162 -7.36 46.14 9.00
N LEU A 163 -8.70 46.05 9.06
CA LEU A 163 -9.39 44.78 9.35
C LEU A 163 -9.27 43.79 8.18
N SER A 164 -9.44 44.24 6.94
CA SER A 164 -9.27 43.36 5.77
C SER A 164 -7.81 42.91 5.61
N LEU A 165 -6.85 43.80 5.86
CA LEU A 165 -5.42 43.48 5.79
C LEU A 165 -5.01 42.51 6.90
N LEU A 166 -5.53 42.68 8.12
CA LEU A 166 -5.27 41.77 9.25
C LEU A 166 -5.88 40.38 9.02
N LEU A 167 -7.12 40.31 8.52
CA LEU A 167 -7.74 39.03 8.17
C LEU A 167 -6.99 38.31 7.03
N ALA A 168 -6.58 39.04 5.99
CA ALA A 168 -5.75 38.46 4.92
C ALA A 168 -4.40 37.95 5.45
N LEU A 169 -3.77 38.69 6.36
CA LEU A 169 -2.52 38.29 7.01
C LEU A 169 -2.69 37.01 7.84
N LEU A 170 -3.75 36.91 8.65
CA LEU A 170 -4.02 35.72 9.46
C LEU A 170 -4.26 34.47 8.60
N VAL A 171 -5.04 34.62 7.51
CA VAL A 171 -5.29 33.52 6.57
C VAL A 171 -3.98 33.09 5.89
N LEU A 172 -3.14 34.04 5.47
CA LEU A 172 -1.83 33.73 4.89
C LEU A 172 -0.92 32.96 5.86
N VAL A 173 -0.87 33.36 7.13
CA VAL A 173 -0.10 32.63 8.14
C VAL A 173 -0.65 31.22 8.35
N ALA A 174 -1.98 31.06 8.42
CA ALA A 174 -2.61 29.76 8.59
C ALA A 174 -2.26 28.79 7.46
N GLU A 175 -2.30 29.25 6.20
CA GLU A 175 -1.97 28.41 5.05
C GLU A 175 -0.48 28.01 5.02
N VAL A 176 0.44 28.94 5.31
CA VAL A 176 1.88 28.64 5.38
C VAL A 176 2.19 27.63 6.48
N VAL A 177 1.53 27.72 7.64
CA VAL A 177 1.69 26.75 8.73
C VAL A 177 1.17 25.36 8.33
N VAL A 178 0.01 25.29 7.66
CA VAL A 178 -0.53 24.01 7.14
C VAL A 178 0.43 23.39 6.13
N TYR A 179 1.02 24.18 5.23
CA TYR A 179 1.98 23.68 4.26
C TYR A 179 3.28 23.19 4.92
N ASN A 180 3.82 23.95 5.89
CA ASN A 180 5.00 23.52 6.64
C ASN A 180 4.73 22.23 7.43
N SER A 181 3.56 22.12 8.05
CA SER A 181 3.12 20.90 8.74
C SER A 181 3.02 19.71 7.78
N TYR A 182 2.49 19.92 6.57
CA TYR A 182 2.44 18.90 5.53
C TYR A 182 3.84 18.45 5.08
N LEU A 183 4.76 19.39 4.86
CA LEU A 183 6.13 19.07 4.46
C LEU A 183 6.83 18.22 5.51
N HIS A 184 6.71 18.61 6.78
CA HIS A 184 7.29 17.87 7.91
C HIS A 184 6.77 16.42 7.97
N LYS A 185 5.46 16.23 7.74
CA LYS A 185 4.83 14.91 7.73
C LYS A 185 5.30 14.02 6.59
N ILE A 186 5.57 14.58 5.41
CA ILE A 186 6.16 13.84 4.29
C ILE A 186 7.59 13.43 4.60
N GLU A 187 8.39 14.34 5.15
CA GLU A 187 9.77 14.04 5.53
C GLU A 187 9.84 12.92 6.56
N GLU A 188 8.96 12.96 7.57
CA GLU A 188 8.88 11.92 8.57
C GLU A 188 8.50 10.55 7.96
N ALA A 189 7.57 10.52 7.00
CA ALA A 189 7.21 9.31 6.28
C ALA A 189 8.38 8.74 5.47
N LYS A 190 9.11 9.60 4.75
CA LYS A 190 10.32 9.21 3.99
C LYS A 190 11.41 8.67 4.91
N LEU A 191 11.61 9.28 6.08
CA LEU A 191 12.58 8.81 7.07
C LEU A 191 12.18 7.44 7.64
N LYS A 192 10.89 7.23 7.92
CA LYS A 192 10.36 5.91 8.36
C LYS A 192 10.53 4.83 7.29
N GLU A 193 10.28 5.15 6.02
CA GLU A 193 10.50 4.22 4.90
C GLU A 193 11.97 3.87 4.72
N LYS A 194 12.87 4.86 4.75
CA LYS A 194 14.33 4.63 4.68
C LYS A 194 14.84 3.79 5.85
N LYS A 195 14.24 3.93 7.04
CA LYS A 195 14.61 3.16 8.24
C LYS A 195 14.12 1.71 8.18
N LYS A 196 13.12 1.41 7.34
CA LYS A 196 12.60 0.04 7.15
C LYS A 196 13.57 -0.77 6.30
N LYS A 197 14.57 -1.35 6.94
CA LYS A 197 15.58 -2.21 6.28
C LYS A 197 14.90 -3.45 5.69
N GLU A 198 14.85 -3.54 4.36
CA GLU A 198 14.32 -4.72 3.67
C GLU A 198 15.20 -5.94 3.98
N ILE A 199 14.62 -6.93 4.67
CA ILE A 199 15.28 -8.20 4.94
C ILE A 199 15.18 -9.04 3.66
N LYS A 200 16.13 -8.88 2.73
CA LYS A 200 16.27 -9.74 1.57
C LYS A 200 16.74 -11.11 2.02
N ARG A 201 15.79 -12.03 2.20
CA ARG A 201 16.09 -13.44 2.50
C ARG A 201 16.53 -14.10 1.19
N VAL A 202 17.84 -14.30 1.04
CA VAL A 202 18.42 -15.04 -0.10
C VAL A 202 18.07 -16.52 0.08
N ILE A 203 17.13 -17.02 -0.70
CA ILE A 203 16.82 -18.45 -0.73
C ILE A 203 17.84 -19.07 -1.70
N ARG A 204 18.86 -19.76 -1.17
CA ARG A 204 19.78 -20.57 -1.97
C ARG A 204 18.97 -21.72 -2.59
N SER A 205 18.65 -21.60 -3.88
CA SER A 205 18.16 -22.74 -4.67
C SER A 205 19.37 -23.52 -5.17
N THR A 206 19.58 -24.70 -4.61
CA THR A 206 20.59 -25.65 -5.08
C THR A 206 20.19 -26.18 -6.46
N VAL A 207 21.20 -26.34 -7.31
CA VAL A 207 21.16 -26.88 -8.68
C VAL A 207 20.69 -28.34 -8.68
N ILE A 208 19.84 -28.70 -9.63
CA ILE A 208 19.55 -30.09 -10.00
C ILE A 208 20.26 -30.31 -11.34
N SER A 209 21.20 -31.26 -11.33
CA SER A 209 21.91 -31.78 -12.49
C SER A 209 21.17 -32.94 -13.14
#